data_AF-A0AAN7UVD3-F1
#
_entry.id   AF-A0AAN7UVD3-F1
#
_cell.length_a   1.000
_cell.length_b   1.000
_cell.length_c   1.000
_cell.angle_alpha   90.00
_cell.angle_beta   90.00
_cell.angle_gamma   90.00
#
_symmetry.space_group_name_H-M   'P 1'
#
loop_
_entity.id
_entity.type
_entity.pdbx_description
1 polymer ?
#
loop_
_entity_poly.entity_id
_entity_poly.type
_entity_poly.pdbx_seq_one_letter_code
_entity_poly.pdbx_strand_id
1 'polypeptide(L)'
;MEPLSKEQMEAFENATVCHICKKQFLPDDIKVRDHCHFSGKFRNASHQNCNLNYKDTHIIPVVFHNLSGYDSHFIIRELALNIPGEISLLPLNKERYISFSKSVENTNVKFRFIDSFRFMSSSIDKLSSYLDNEKKIITKLNCNNDEEFNLLVRKGIFPYEYIDSWDKLSESSLPPKNAFYSHLHDEGISDESYIHANKVWDTFNVQTLGQYSDLYLKTDVLLLADIFENFRLTCLRAYQLDPLHYYTAPGLAFDAMLKITQVKLELFTDIDMAMFIERGIRGGVTQCSNRYAKANNKYMGHNNYDASAQTSFLIYYDVNSLYGKTMGEFLPYGEFSFVDEPDIESILNNPDDSDIGYIVDCDLDYPPELHESHSDLPLAPEHMIPPSSKSKLKKLLLTLYPKRNYVLHYRNLKMYLEQGLRLVKLNQVLRFKQSPWLKKYIDLNTMLRQASKNEFDKNFFKLMINSVFGKLMENVRKYKDVRLVTQWGAATVPVL
;
A
#
# COMPACT_ATOMS: atom_id res chain seq x y z
N MET A 1 24.56 21.43 -22.75
CA MET A 1 25.26 20.85 -21.59
C MET A 1 26.49 21.68 -21.31
N GLU A 2 26.75 21.97 -20.05
CA GLU A 2 27.94 22.75 -19.66
C GLU A 2 29.21 21.92 -19.91
N PRO A 3 30.31 22.55 -20.37
CA PRO A 3 31.61 21.88 -20.40
C PRO A 3 32.05 21.50 -18.98
N LEU A 4 32.67 20.33 -18.82
CA LEU A 4 33.20 19.89 -17.53
C LEU A 4 34.37 20.80 -17.09
N SER A 5 34.43 21.12 -15.80
CA SER A 5 35.65 21.67 -15.19
C SER A 5 36.77 20.62 -15.17
N LYS A 6 38.01 21.05 -14.90
CA LYS A 6 39.15 20.12 -14.76
C LYS A 6 38.91 19.07 -13.68
N GLU A 7 38.42 19.50 -12.51
CA GLU A 7 38.07 18.63 -11.38
C GLU A 7 36.97 17.62 -11.75
N GLN A 8 35.97 18.04 -12.51
CA GLN A 8 34.90 17.15 -12.97
C GLN A 8 35.39 16.15 -14.02
N MET A 9 36.32 16.55 -14.87
CA MET A 9 36.93 15.68 -15.86
C MET A 9 37.78 14.60 -15.17
N GLU A 10 38.61 14.98 -14.19
CA GLU A 10 39.36 14.04 -13.36
C GLU A 10 38.42 13.09 -12.60
N ALA A 11 37.32 13.60 -12.02
CA ALA A 11 36.32 12.78 -11.36
C ALA A 11 35.66 11.78 -12.32
N PHE A 12 35.37 12.19 -13.56
CA PHE A 12 34.81 11.31 -14.59
C PHE A 12 35.80 10.23 -15.02
N GLU A 13 37.06 10.58 -15.26
CA GLU A 13 38.12 9.65 -15.66
C GLU A 13 38.37 8.60 -14.57
N ASN A 14 38.46 9.04 -13.31
CA ASN A 14 38.70 8.18 -12.15
C ASN A 14 37.46 7.41 -11.66
N ALA A 15 36.26 7.71 -12.17
CA ALA A 15 35.05 7.02 -11.75
C ALA A 15 35.08 5.53 -12.14
N THR A 16 34.99 4.67 -11.12
CA THR A 16 34.93 3.21 -11.24
C THR A 16 33.52 2.64 -11.09
N VAL A 17 32.55 3.45 -10.66
CA VAL A 17 31.16 3.05 -10.39
C VAL A 17 30.20 4.02 -11.06
N CYS A 18 29.15 3.48 -11.68
CA CYS A 18 28.06 4.28 -12.23
C CYS A 18 27.21 4.89 -11.11
N HIS A 19 27.02 6.21 -11.13
CA HIS A 19 26.25 6.87 -10.06
C HIS A 19 24.74 6.57 -10.08
N ILE A 20 24.18 6.05 -11.19
CA ILE A 20 22.74 5.72 -11.32
C ILE A 20 22.46 4.32 -10.76
N CYS A 21 23.04 3.28 -11.36
CA CYS A 21 22.77 1.90 -10.96
C CYS A 21 23.69 1.40 -9.84
N LYS A 22 24.71 2.18 -9.45
CA LYS A 22 25.69 1.87 -8.40
C LYS A 22 26.54 0.62 -8.66
N LYS A 23 26.57 0.13 -9.90
CA LYS A 23 27.43 -1.00 -10.33
C LYS A 23 28.77 -0.49 -10.84
N GLN A 24 29.81 -1.31 -10.69
CA GLN A 24 31.13 -1.06 -11.27
C GLN A 24 31.04 -1.05 -12.80
N PHE A 25 31.89 -0.23 -13.42
CA PHE A 25 32.10 -0.28 -14.87
C PHE A 25 32.94 -1.52 -15.22
N LEU A 26 32.43 -2.37 -16.09
CA LEU A 26 33.16 -3.49 -16.68
C LEU A 26 33.98 -2.99 -17.90
N PRO A 27 35.00 -3.76 -18.35
CA PRO A 27 35.84 -3.35 -19.48
C PRO A 27 35.07 -3.02 -20.77
N ASP A 28 33.95 -3.71 -21.01
CA ASP A 28 33.12 -3.53 -22.21
C ASP A 28 32.03 -2.45 -22.04
N ASP A 29 31.91 -1.84 -20.85
CA ASP A 29 30.90 -0.83 -20.58
C ASP A 29 31.30 0.53 -21.17
N ILE A 30 30.34 1.16 -21.86
CA ILE A 30 30.50 2.53 -22.35
C ILE A 30 30.20 3.52 -21.21
N LYS A 31 31.25 4.13 -20.68
CA LYS A 31 31.19 5.19 -19.66
C LYS A 31 30.86 6.54 -20.29
N VAL A 32 29.75 7.16 -19.89
CA VAL A 32 29.26 8.44 -20.40
C VAL A 32 29.09 9.50 -19.31
N ARG A 33 29.13 10.76 -19.72
CA ARG A 33 28.99 11.93 -18.83
C ARG A 33 27.51 12.27 -18.66
N ASP A 34 26.97 12.01 -17.48
CA ASP A 34 25.58 12.36 -17.18
C ASP A 34 25.46 13.84 -16.79
N HIS A 35 24.48 14.52 -17.36
CA HIS A 35 24.18 15.91 -17.05
C HIS A 35 22.71 16.06 -16.70
N CYS A 36 22.41 16.99 -15.81
CA CYS A 36 21.04 17.38 -15.55
C CYS A 36 20.43 18.06 -16.79
N HIS A 37 19.30 17.59 -17.30
CA HIS A 37 18.70 18.20 -18.49
C HIS A 37 18.09 19.57 -18.21
N PHE A 38 17.78 19.88 -16.94
CA PHE A 38 17.28 21.21 -16.55
C PHE A 38 18.39 22.24 -16.36
N SER A 39 19.43 21.91 -15.59
CA SER A 39 20.49 22.88 -15.26
C SER A 39 21.70 22.80 -16.19
N GLY A 40 21.82 21.76 -17.01
CA GLY A 40 22.98 21.51 -17.87
C GLY A 40 24.24 21.05 -17.12
N LYS A 41 24.20 21.00 -15.78
CA LYS A 41 25.33 20.67 -14.91
C LYS A 41 25.67 19.19 -14.93
N PHE A 42 26.97 18.88 -14.93
CA PHE A 42 27.48 17.52 -14.79
C PHE A 42 27.06 16.91 -13.44
N ARG A 43 26.47 15.72 -13.49
CA ARG A 43 26.05 14.95 -12.31
C ARG A 43 27.16 13.97 -11.90
N ASN A 44 27.50 13.02 -12.77
CA ASN A 44 28.62 12.10 -12.60
C ASN A 44 28.82 11.19 -13.83
N ALA A 45 29.78 10.26 -13.76
CA ALA A 45 29.89 9.15 -14.70
C ALA A 45 28.73 8.16 -14.60
N SER A 46 28.29 7.62 -15.73
CA SER A 46 27.25 6.59 -15.79
C SER A 46 27.43 5.61 -16.95
N HIS A 47 26.78 4.44 -16.88
CA HIS A 47 26.67 3.57 -18.05
C HIS A 47 25.81 4.25 -19.11
N GLN A 48 26.16 4.09 -20.39
CA GLN A 48 25.35 4.62 -21.50
C GLN A 48 23.88 4.22 -21.37
N ASN A 49 23.59 2.94 -21.15
CA ASN A 49 22.22 2.46 -20.97
C ASN A 49 21.54 3.05 -19.73
N CYS A 50 22.27 3.31 -18.65
CA CYS A 50 21.69 3.96 -17.47
C CYS A 50 21.31 5.41 -17.77
N ASN A 51 22.21 6.17 -18.40
CA ASN A 51 21.97 7.56 -18.79
C ASN A 51 20.77 7.69 -19.74
N LEU A 52 20.68 6.85 -20.78
CA LEU A 52 19.55 6.85 -21.72
C LEU A 52 18.20 6.58 -21.04
N ASN A 53 18.20 5.74 -20.00
CA ASN A 53 17.00 5.41 -19.24
C ASN A 53 16.73 6.39 -18.08
N TYR A 54 17.68 7.26 -17.74
CA TYR A 54 17.56 8.24 -16.66
C TYR A 54 16.77 9.46 -17.14
N LYS A 55 15.44 9.30 -17.19
CA LYS A 55 14.53 10.33 -17.67
C LYS A 55 14.19 11.31 -16.55
N ASP A 56 14.49 12.58 -16.79
CA ASP A 56 14.03 13.68 -15.95
C ASP A 56 12.48 13.79 -16.04
N THR A 57 11.81 13.78 -14.88
CA THR A 57 10.35 13.88 -14.82
C THR A 57 9.91 15.34 -14.86
N HIS A 58 9.01 15.69 -15.76
CA HIS A 58 8.38 17.02 -15.81
C HIS A 58 7.07 17.06 -15.00
N ILE A 59 7.02 16.27 -13.93
CA ILE A 59 5.83 16.09 -13.11
C ILE A 59 6.00 16.90 -11.83
N ILE A 60 5.02 17.76 -11.54
CA ILE A 60 4.90 18.46 -10.27
C ILE A 60 3.87 17.72 -9.42
N PRO A 61 4.27 17.02 -8.35
CA PRO A 61 3.33 16.36 -7.47
C PRO A 61 2.59 17.39 -6.61
N VAL A 62 1.27 17.25 -6.52
CA VAL A 62 0.38 18.07 -5.69
C VAL A 62 -0.25 17.14 -4.66
N VAL A 63 0.08 17.34 -3.40
CA VAL A 63 -0.32 16.44 -2.31
C VAL A 63 -1.59 16.96 -1.65
N PHE A 64 -2.61 16.11 -1.63
CA PHE A 64 -3.82 16.31 -0.85
C PHE A 64 -3.95 15.20 0.19
N HIS A 65 -4.76 15.42 1.22
CA HIS A 65 -5.07 14.39 2.20
C HIS A 65 -6.52 13.95 2.05
N ASN A 66 -6.74 12.67 1.74
CA ASN A 66 -8.05 12.07 1.45
C ASN A 66 -8.70 12.59 0.15
N LEU A 67 -7.88 12.92 -0.86
CA LEU A 67 -8.32 13.40 -2.19
C LEU A 67 -9.29 12.45 -2.89
N SER A 68 -9.07 11.14 -2.75
CA SER A 68 -9.84 10.10 -3.45
C SER A 68 -11.34 10.08 -3.06
N GLY A 69 -11.72 10.87 -2.05
CA GLY A 69 -13.10 11.10 -1.67
C GLY A 69 -13.74 12.22 -2.51
N TYR A 70 -14.45 13.11 -1.83
CA TYR A 70 -15.29 14.13 -2.46
C TYR A 70 -14.50 15.16 -3.26
N ASP A 71 -13.30 15.54 -2.78
CA ASP A 71 -12.59 16.71 -3.30
C ASP A 71 -12.17 16.60 -4.76
N SER A 72 -11.80 15.39 -5.19
CA SER A 72 -11.37 15.15 -6.56
C SER A 72 -12.41 15.59 -7.60
N HIS A 73 -13.71 15.45 -7.32
CA HIS A 73 -14.76 15.72 -8.31
C HIS A 73 -14.85 17.19 -8.71
N PHE A 74 -14.89 18.10 -7.74
CA PHE A 74 -14.99 19.53 -8.05
C PHE A 74 -13.68 20.06 -8.62
N ILE A 75 -12.53 19.59 -8.12
CA ILE A 75 -11.21 20.00 -8.65
C ILE A 75 -11.08 19.58 -10.11
N ILE A 76 -11.37 18.31 -10.43
CA ILE A 76 -11.28 17.80 -11.81
C ILE A 76 -12.20 18.62 -12.73
N ARG A 77 -13.42 18.92 -12.30
CA ARG A 77 -14.38 19.70 -13.09
C ARG A 77 -13.81 21.08 -13.44
N GLU A 78 -13.35 21.84 -12.45
CA GLU A 78 -12.83 23.18 -12.68
C GLU A 78 -11.53 23.17 -13.50
N LEU A 79 -10.63 22.22 -13.24
CA LEU A 79 -9.40 22.05 -14.03
C LEU A 79 -9.67 21.62 -15.48
N ALA A 80 -10.75 20.88 -15.73
CA ALA A 80 -11.13 20.44 -17.07
C ALA A 80 -11.74 21.58 -17.90
N LEU A 81 -12.52 22.45 -17.25
CA LEU A 81 -13.28 23.51 -17.93
C LEU A 81 -12.49 24.80 -18.10
N ASN A 82 -11.70 25.20 -17.10
CA ASN A 82 -11.11 26.55 -17.07
C ASN A 82 -9.62 26.59 -17.43
N ILE A 83 -8.94 25.45 -17.46
CA ILE A 83 -7.51 25.39 -17.78
C ILE A 83 -7.35 24.51 -19.03
N PRO A 84 -6.71 24.99 -20.12
CA PRO A 84 -6.44 24.16 -21.29
C PRO A 84 -5.51 22.97 -21.00
N GLY A 85 -5.61 21.91 -21.81
CA GLY A 85 -4.79 20.71 -21.69
C GLY A 85 -5.52 19.48 -21.14
N GLU A 86 -4.94 18.30 -21.36
CA GLU A 86 -5.55 17.00 -21.06
C GLU A 86 -5.56 16.68 -19.55
N ILE A 87 -6.62 16.00 -19.09
CA ILE A 87 -6.65 15.35 -17.78
C ILE A 87 -6.63 13.83 -17.96
N SER A 88 -5.63 13.18 -17.36
CA SER A 88 -5.55 11.73 -17.27
C SER A 88 -6.00 11.24 -15.90
N LEU A 89 -6.90 10.25 -15.85
CA LEU A 89 -7.40 9.66 -14.61
C LEU A 89 -6.74 8.31 -14.31
N LEU A 90 -6.61 8.00 -13.02
CA LEU A 90 -6.34 6.65 -12.51
C LEU A 90 -7.54 6.20 -11.66
N PRO A 91 -8.58 5.60 -12.25
CA PRO A 91 -9.83 5.30 -11.57
C PRO A 91 -9.80 3.97 -10.80
N LEU A 92 -10.50 3.91 -9.66
CA LEU A 92 -10.95 2.65 -9.07
C LEU A 92 -12.31 2.26 -9.61
N ASN A 93 -13.20 3.24 -9.68
CA ASN A 93 -14.53 3.14 -10.25
C ASN A 93 -14.96 4.53 -10.78
N LYS A 94 -16.22 4.69 -11.16
CA LYS A 94 -16.75 5.95 -11.72
C LYS A 94 -16.82 7.10 -10.70
N GLU A 95 -16.76 6.78 -9.40
CA GLU A 95 -16.92 7.75 -8.30
C GLU A 95 -15.63 7.97 -7.52
N ARG A 96 -14.64 7.08 -7.62
CA ARG A 96 -13.41 7.17 -6.82
C ARG A 96 -12.19 7.04 -7.71
N TYR A 97 -11.36 8.07 -7.68
CA TYR A 97 -10.10 8.12 -8.41
C TYR A 97 -8.93 7.99 -7.43
N ILE A 98 -7.92 7.17 -7.75
CA ILE A 98 -6.68 7.07 -6.97
C ILE A 98 -5.87 8.35 -7.13
N SER A 99 -5.82 8.85 -8.35
CA SER A 99 -5.09 10.03 -8.75
C SER A 99 -5.65 10.54 -10.06
N PHE A 100 -5.40 11.81 -10.33
CA PHE A 100 -5.54 12.38 -11.66
C PHE A 100 -4.35 13.27 -11.93
N SER A 101 -4.17 13.64 -13.19
CA SER A 101 -3.09 14.55 -13.55
C SER A 101 -3.52 15.47 -14.67
N LYS A 102 -3.11 16.73 -14.56
CA LYS A 102 -3.38 17.79 -15.54
C LYS A 102 -2.10 18.09 -16.31
N SER A 103 -2.13 17.90 -17.62
CA SER A 103 -1.07 18.36 -18.52
C SER A 103 -1.31 19.83 -18.85
N VAL A 104 -0.27 20.65 -18.77
CA VAL A 104 -0.34 22.06 -19.18
C VAL A 104 -0.13 22.15 -20.69
N GLU A 105 -1.09 22.73 -21.39
CA GLU A 105 -1.07 22.87 -22.85
C GLU A 105 0.23 23.52 -23.35
N ASN A 106 0.75 23.04 -24.49
CA ASN A 106 1.99 23.50 -25.11
C ASN A 106 3.26 23.36 -24.24
N THR A 107 3.22 22.53 -23.19
CA THR A 107 4.39 22.22 -22.37
C THR A 107 4.48 20.72 -22.06
N ASN A 108 5.63 20.30 -21.55
CA ASN A 108 5.80 18.94 -21.00
C ASN A 108 5.42 18.85 -19.51
N VAL A 109 4.95 19.95 -18.89
CA VAL A 109 4.68 20.02 -17.47
C VAL A 109 3.34 19.35 -17.14
N LYS A 110 3.36 18.47 -16.13
CA LYS A 110 2.19 17.74 -15.67
C LYS A 110 2.03 17.86 -14.16
N PHE A 111 0.91 18.42 -13.71
CA PHE A 111 0.54 18.39 -12.30
C PHE A 111 -0.09 17.05 -11.97
N ARG A 112 0.51 16.31 -11.04
CA ARG A 112 0.00 15.01 -10.58
C ARG A 112 -0.56 15.14 -9.18
N PHE A 113 -1.86 14.95 -9.04
CA PHE A 113 -2.53 15.04 -7.75
C PHE A 113 -2.46 13.69 -7.05
N ILE A 114 -1.82 13.63 -5.89
CA ILE A 114 -1.66 12.41 -5.10
C ILE A 114 -2.34 12.55 -3.75
N ASP A 115 -2.81 11.41 -3.25
CA ASP A 115 -3.53 11.31 -1.99
C ASP A 115 -2.61 10.75 -0.90
N SER A 116 -2.16 11.60 0.01
CA SER A 116 -1.32 11.20 1.14
C SER A 116 -1.99 10.16 2.05
N PHE A 117 -3.33 10.09 2.10
CA PHE A 117 -4.04 9.08 2.88
C PHE A 117 -3.84 7.66 2.33
N ARG A 118 -3.49 7.52 1.04
CA ARG A 118 -3.10 6.24 0.41
C ARG A 118 -1.72 5.74 0.83
N PHE A 119 -0.95 6.58 1.52
CA PHE A 119 0.32 6.24 2.14
C PHE A 119 0.20 6.16 3.66
N MET A 120 -0.59 7.07 4.23
CA MET A 120 -0.68 7.35 5.66
C MET A 120 -2.17 7.40 6.06
N SER A 121 -2.79 6.24 6.25
CA SER A 121 -4.24 6.11 6.47
C SER A 121 -4.65 6.48 7.91
N SER A 122 -4.42 7.72 8.30
CA SER A 122 -4.76 8.32 9.59
C SER A 122 -5.02 9.82 9.40
N SER A 123 -5.77 10.45 10.31
CA SER A 123 -6.03 11.89 10.25
C SER A 123 -4.76 12.73 10.39
N ILE A 124 -4.74 13.93 9.80
CA ILE A 124 -3.66 14.93 9.96
C ILE A 124 -3.38 15.19 11.44
N ASP A 125 -4.41 15.31 12.27
CA ASP A 125 -4.24 15.55 13.71
C ASP A 125 -3.42 14.43 14.39
N LYS A 126 -3.83 13.17 14.17
CA LYS A 126 -3.13 12.01 14.70
C LYS A 126 -1.71 11.89 14.12
N LEU A 127 -1.51 12.16 12.83
CA LEU A 127 -0.19 12.12 12.19
C LEU A 127 0.74 13.24 12.72
N SER A 128 0.21 14.45 12.90
CA SER A 128 0.95 15.57 13.48
C SER A 128 1.36 15.31 14.92
N SER A 129 0.53 14.58 15.69
CA SER A 129 0.85 14.23 17.08
C SER A 129 2.06 13.30 17.23
N TYR A 130 2.42 12.56 16.17
CA TYR A 130 3.62 11.71 16.15
C TYR A 130 4.90 12.45 15.78
N LEU A 131 4.80 13.69 15.33
CA LEU A 131 5.94 14.53 15.01
C LEU A 131 6.31 15.38 16.21
N ASP A 132 7.57 15.25 16.64
CA ASP A 132 8.19 16.19 17.56
C ASP A 132 8.17 17.60 16.93
N ASN A 133 8.05 18.63 17.76
CA ASN A 133 7.98 20.02 17.28
C ASN A 133 9.22 20.43 16.45
N GLU A 134 10.38 19.85 16.72
CA GLU A 134 11.61 20.05 15.92
C GLU A 134 11.49 19.60 14.46
N LYS A 135 10.56 18.69 14.17
CA LYS A 135 10.30 18.16 12.83
C LYS A 135 9.24 18.96 12.07
N LYS A 136 8.59 19.94 12.70
CA LYS A 136 7.56 20.81 12.10
C LYS A 136 8.19 22.08 11.53
N ILE A 137 9.17 21.90 10.65
CA ILE A 137 10.05 22.97 10.13
C ILE A 137 9.27 23.94 9.26
N ILE A 138 8.42 23.43 8.36
CA ILE A 138 7.63 24.24 7.43
C ILE A 138 6.62 25.09 8.20
N THR A 139 5.95 24.50 9.18
CA THR A 139 5.03 25.22 10.07
C THR A 139 5.79 26.32 10.83
N LYS A 140 6.96 26.01 11.40
CA LYS A 140 7.78 26.99 12.13
C LYS A 140 8.23 28.16 11.25
N LEU A 141 8.65 27.90 10.01
CA LEU A 141 9.06 28.94 9.06
C LEU A 141 7.91 29.87 8.63
N ASN A 142 6.67 29.47 8.86
CA ASN A 142 5.47 30.25 8.54
C ASN A 142 4.86 30.97 9.76
N CYS A 143 5.52 30.91 10.92
CA CYS A 143 5.14 31.60 12.15
C CYS A 143 6.16 32.71 12.46
N ASN A 144 5.71 33.81 13.06
CA ASN A 144 6.58 34.94 13.41
C ASN A 144 7.35 34.71 14.72
N ASN A 145 6.80 33.90 15.62
CA ASN A 145 7.33 33.66 16.95
C ASN A 145 6.95 32.26 17.48
N ASP A 146 7.56 31.85 18.60
CA ASP A 146 7.32 30.54 19.20
C ASP A 146 5.91 30.40 19.78
N GLU A 147 5.24 31.49 20.16
CA GLU A 147 3.87 31.45 20.66
C GLU A 147 2.89 31.06 19.55
N GLU A 148 2.96 31.72 18.40
CA GLU A 148 2.21 31.36 17.18
C GLU A 148 2.48 29.91 16.79
N PHE A 149 3.76 29.51 16.75
CA PHE A 149 4.13 28.14 16.39
C PHE A 149 3.49 27.12 17.34
N ASN A 150 3.58 27.32 18.65
CA ASN A 150 2.99 26.42 19.65
C ASN A 150 1.46 26.32 19.55
N LEU A 151 0.79 27.30 18.94
CA LEU A 151 -0.64 27.22 18.64
C LEU A 151 -0.93 26.40 17.39
N LEU A 152 -0.06 26.46 16.37
CA LEU A 152 -0.29 25.79 15.08
C LEU A 152 0.26 24.36 14.99
N VAL A 153 0.93 23.84 16.03
CA VAL A 153 1.48 22.45 16.03
C VAL A 153 0.41 21.35 16.08
N ARG A 154 -0.85 21.69 16.36
CA ARG A 154 -1.99 20.76 16.39
C ARG A 154 -3.11 21.24 15.47
N LYS A 155 -4.00 20.34 15.08
CA LYS A 155 -5.14 20.70 14.25
C LYS A 155 -6.12 21.58 15.05
N GLY A 156 -6.61 22.65 14.42
CA GLY A 156 -7.62 23.53 15.00
C GLY A 156 -9.03 22.93 14.96
N ILE A 157 -10.01 23.71 15.42
CA ILE A 157 -11.44 23.43 15.25
C ILE A 157 -12.08 24.42 14.29
N PHE A 158 -13.13 24.02 13.59
CA PHE A 158 -13.85 24.89 12.67
C PHE A 158 -15.36 24.59 12.73
N PRO A 159 -16.25 25.61 12.75
CA PRO A 159 -17.68 25.40 12.91
C PRO A 159 -18.35 25.16 11.55
N TYR A 160 -18.10 23.98 10.96
CA TYR A 160 -18.51 23.64 9.58
C TYR A 160 -20.00 23.84 9.30
N GLU A 161 -20.87 23.42 10.22
CA GLU A 161 -22.33 23.49 10.04
C GLU A 161 -22.90 24.89 10.31
N TYR A 162 -22.16 25.71 11.05
CA TYR A 162 -22.54 27.11 11.28
C TYR A 162 -22.32 27.97 10.03
N ILE A 163 -21.27 27.71 9.24
CA ILE A 163 -20.95 28.48 8.03
C ILE A 163 -21.82 28.02 6.85
N ASP A 164 -23.05 28.54 6.80
CA ASP A 164 -24.04 28.25 5.75
C ASP A 164 -24.12 29.35 4.66
N SER A 165 -23.38 30.45 4.82
CA SER A 165 -23.42 31.61 3.93
C SER A 165 -22.12 32.41 3.96
N TRP A 166 -21.83 33.14 2.88
CA TRP A 166 -20.66 34.00 2.77
C TRP A 166 -20.67 35.15 3.78
N ASP A 167 -21.86 35.64 4.15
CA ASP A 167 -22.01 36.75 5.10
C ASP A 167 -21.46 36.38 6.48
N LYS A 168 -21.60 35.12 6.92
CA LYS A 168 -21.04 34.64 8.19
C LYS A 168 -19.52 34.74 8.25
N LEU A 169 -18.82 34.64 7.12
CA LEU A 169 -17.37 34.83 7.09
C LEU A 169 -16.96 36.28 7.44
N SER A 170 -17.89 37.24 7.33
CA SER A 170 -17.64 38.63 7.73
C SER A 170 -17.88 38.90 9.22
N GLU A 171 -18.38 37.91 9.98
CA GLU A 171 -18.60 38.07 11.43
C GLU A 171 -17.27 38.31 12.16
N SER A 172 -17.26 39.29 13.06
CA SER A 172 -16.06 39.79 13.72
C SER A 172 -15.76 39.12 15.08
N SER A 173 -16.39 37.98 15.34
CA SER A 173 -16.20 37.23 16.59
C SER A 173 -16.29 35.74 16.34
N LEU A 174 -15.61 34.95 17.17
CA LEU A 174 -15.76 33.50 17.15
C LEU A 174 -17.20 33.12 17.61
N PRO A 175 -17.90 32.22 16.87
CA PRO A 175 -19.23 31.76 17.25
C PRO A 175 -19.23 31.10 18.63
N PRO A 176 -20.37 31.07 19.33
CA PRO A 176 -20.47 30.38 20.61
C PRO A 176 -20.16 28.88 20.47
N LYS A 177 -19.66 28.25 21.55
CA LYS A 177 -19.21 26.84 21.56
C LYS A 177 -20.25 25.86 20.98
N ASN A 178 -21.54 26.09 21.22
CA ASN A 178 -22.63 25.23 20.71
C ASN A 178 -22.75 25.27 19.18
N ALA A 179 -22.26 26.31 18.50
CA ALA A 179 -22.23 26.41 17.05
C ALA A 179 -21.17 25.49 16.39
N PHE A 180 -20.29 24.87 17.19
CA PHE A 180 -19.31 23.87 16.73
C PHE A 180 -19.83 22.43 16.83
N TYR A 181 -21.13 22.24 17.11
CA TYR A 181 -21.74 20.91 17.13
C TYR A 181 -21.68 20.27 15.74
N SER A 182 -21.37 18.98 15.68
CA SER A 182 -21.38 18.21 14.44
C SER A 182 -22.52 17.20 14.47
N HIS A 183 -23.52 17.39 13.61
CA HIS A 183 -24.59 16.41 13.38
C HIS A 183 -24.07 15.11 12.76
N LEU A 184 -22.94 15.14 12.04
CA LEU A 184 -22.31 13.94 11.47
C LEU A 184 -21.81 12.98 12.56
N HIS A 185 -21.27 13.53 13.65
CA HIS A 185 -20.69 12.78 14.76
C HIS A 185 -21.57 12.78 16.02
N ASP A 186 -22.68 13.50 15.99
CA ASP A 186 -23.61 13.72 17.11
C ASP A 186 -22.89 14.23 18.37
N GLU A 187 -21.83 15.02 18.19
CA GLU A 187 -20.95 15.48 19.27
C GLU A 187 -20.60 16.97 19.16
N GLY A 188 -20.37 17.60 20.30
CA GLY A 188 -19.82 18.96 20.40
C GLY A 188 -18.31 18.93 20.68
N ILE A 189 -17.70 20.12 20.66
CA ILE A 189 -16.27 20.27 20.97
C ILE A 189 -16.00 20.29 22.49
N SER A 190 -14.76 19.98 22.88
CA SER A 190 -14.29 20.13 24.26
C SER A 190 -14.12 21.60 24.67
N ASP A 191 -14.17 21.90 25.98
CA ASP A 191 -13.85 23.24 26.48
C ASP A 191 -12.41 23.65 26.16
N GLU A 192 -11.47 22.71 26.23
CA GLU A 192 -10.06 22.96 25.92
C GLU A 192 -9.86 23.37 24.45
N SER A 193 -10.57 22.70 23.53
CA SER A 193 -10.54 23.03 22.10
C SER A 193 -11.09 24.42 21.84
N TYR A 194 -12.18 24.80 22.52
CA TYR A 194 -12.78 26.13 22.38
C TYR A 194 -11.89 27.24 22.97
N ILE A 195 -11.31 27.02 24.15
CA ILE A 195 -10.35 27.96 24.76
C ILE A 195 -9.15 28.17 23.83
N HIS A 196 -8.66 27.09 23.22
CA HIS A 196 -7.58 27.18 22.26
C HIS A 196 -7.95 27.97 21.00
N ALA A 197 -9.16 27.78 20.46
CA ALA A 197 -9.62 28.56 19.32
C ALA A 197 -9.71 30.06 19.62
N ASN A 198 -10.18 30.43 20.82
CA ASN A 198 -10.16 31.83 21.27
C ASN A 198 -8.72 32.35 21.38
N LYS A 199 -7.80 31.55 21.95
CA LYS A 199 -6.38 31.94 22.01
C LYS A 199 -5.77 32.13 20.61
N VAL A 200 -6.10 31.27 19.65
CA VAL A 200 -5.66 31.44 18.25
C VAL A 200 -6.23 32.72 17.65
N TRP A 201 -7.52 33.00 17.86
CA TRP A 201 -8.16 34.22 17.40
C TRP A 201 -7.43 35.48 17.91
N ASP A 202 -7.14 35.51 19.21
CA ASP A 202 -6.48 36.64 19.87
C ASP A 202 -5.00 36.78 19.46
N THR A 203 -4.22 35.70 19.53
CA THR A 203 -2.76 35.74 19.23
C THR A 203 -2.48 36.15 17.78
N PHE A 204 -3.31 35.70 16.82
CA PHE A 204 -3.15 36.05 15.41
C PHE A 204 -3.88 37.35 15.01
N ASN A 205 -4.46 38.07 15.98
CA ASN A 205 -5.25 39.28 15.77
C ASN A 205 -6.33 39.11 14.68
N VAL A 206 -7.01 37.96 14.68
CA VAL A 206 -8.05 37.62 13.70
C VAL A 206 -9.23 38.58 13.86
N GLN A 207 -9.68 39.17 12.75
CA GLN A 207 -10.76 40.16 12.75
C GLN A 207 -12.09 39.61 12.25
N THR A 208 -12.06 38.52 11.48
CA THR A 208 -13.26 37.96 10.84
C THR A 208 -13.21 36.44 10.80
N LEU A 209 -14.37 35.79 10.73
CA LEU A 209 -14.43 34.32 10.57
C LEU A 209 -13.79 33.84 9.26
N GLY A 210 -13.79 34.66 8.21
CA GLY A 210 -13.06 34.41 6.97
C GLY A 210 -11.55 34.29 7.20
N GLN A 211 -10.96 35.25 7.93
CA GLN A 211 -9.54 35.18 8.29
C GLN A 211 -9.23 33.98 9.20
N TYR A 212 -10.15 33.62 10.11
CA TYR A 212 -10.01 32.41 10.92
C TYR A 212 -10.02 31.15 10.04
N SER A 213 -10.90 31.10 9.03
CA SER A 213 -10.97 30.00 8.07
C SER A 213 -9.70 29.87 7.24
N ASP A 214 -9.15 30.98 6.75
CA ASP A 214 -7.89 30.99 6.00
C ASP A 214 -6.73 30.48 6.87
N LEU A 215 -6.65 30.93 8.11
CA LEU A 215 -5.64 30.46 9.06
C LEU A 215 -5.81 28.95 9.34
N TYR A 216 -7.04 28.50 9.60
CA TYR A 216 -7.36 27.09 9.81
C TYR A 216 -6.92 26.21 8.65
N LEU A 217 -7.27 26.59 7.41
CA LEU A 217 -6.89 25.87 6.20
C LEU A 217 -5.38 25.90 5.98
N LYS A 218 -4.73 27.05 6.20
CA LYS A 218 -3.28 27.17 6.12
C LYS A 218 -2.58 26.25 7.11
N THR A 219 -3.05 26.16 8.34
CA THR A 219 -2.50 25.25 9.37
C THR A 219 -2.58 23.79 8.91
N ASP A 220 -3.72 23.34 8.38
CA ASP A 220 -3.85 21.98 7.86
C ASP A 220 -2.86 21.69 6.72
N VAL A 221 -2.65 22.64 5.81
CA VAL A 221 -1.69 22.52 4.70
C VAL A 221 -0.24 22.49 5.21
N LEU A 222 0.12 23.36 6.16
CA LEU A 222 1.47 23.40 6.73
C LEU A 222 1.79 22.10 7.49
N LEU A 223 0.85 21.60 8.29
CA LEU A 223 1.01 20.34 9.01
C LEU A 223 1.13 19.17 8.04
N LEU A 224 0.30 19.12 7.00
CA LEU A 224 0.41 18.09 5.96
C LEU A 224 1.78 18.14 5.26
N ALA A 225 2.30 19.33 4.97
CA ALA A 225 3.62 19.48 4.37
C ALA A 225 4.71 18.93 5.28
N ASP A 226 4.71 19.28 6.57
CA ASP A 226 5.67 18.72 7.54
C ASP A 226 5.54 17.20 7.68
N ILE A 227 4.32 16.67 7.76
CA ILE A 227 4.06 15.22 7.80
C ILE A 227 4.63 14.53 6.57
N PHE A 228 4.32 15.03 5.38
CA PHE A 228 4.72 14.37 4.14
C PHE A 228 6.23 14.50 3.89
N GLU A 229 6.87 15.62 4.24
CA GLU A 229 8.33 15.77 4.15
C GLU A 229 9.06 14.81 5.11
N ASN A 230 8.58 14.68 6.35
CA ASN A 230 9.14 13.70 7.28
C ASN A 230 8.97 12.26 6.75
N PHE A 231 7.80 11.96 6.17
CA PHE A 231 7.54 10.67 5.53
C PHE A 231 8.47 10.41 4.34
N ARG A 232 8.71 11.41 3.50
CA ARG A 232 9.70 11.35 2.40
C ARG A 232 11.09 11.03 2.92
N LEU A 233 11.55 11.72 3.96
CA LEU A 233 12.85 11.47 4.59
C LEU A 233 12.95 10.05 5.16
N THR A 234 11.88 9.52 5.77
CA THR A 234 11.84 8.12 6.22
C THR A 234 11.97 7.15 5.05
N CYS A 235 11.23 7.35 3.95
CA CYS A 235 11.31 6.51 2.75
C CYS A 235 12.68 6.59 2.06
N LEU A 236 13.27 7.79 1.96
CA LEU A 236 14.59 7.99 1.38
C LEU A 236 15.68 7.30 2.21
N ARG A 237 15.60 7.37 3.55
CA ARG A 237 16.54 6.65 4.43
C ARG A 237 16.39 5.14 4.33
N ALA A 238 15.16 4.63 4.31
CA ALA A 238 14.88 3.20 4.31
C ALA A 238 15.12 2.53 2.95
N TYR A 239 14.71 3.18 1.85
CA TYR A 239 14.63 2.57 0.51
C TYR A 239 15.36 3.36 -0.57
N GLN A 240 15.78 4.59 -0.27
CA GLN A 240 16.30 5.54 -1.26
C GLN A 240 15.30 5.75 -2.41
N LEU A 241 14.01 5.79 -2.07
CA LEU A 241 12.89 6.03 -2.99
C LEU A 241 12.04 7.16 -2.40
N ASP A 242 11.64 8.09 -3.25
CA ASP A 242 10.81 9.23 -2.85
C ASP A 242 9.32 8.89 -3.11
N PRO A 243 8.46 8.91 -2.08
CA PRO A 243 7.04 8.59 -2.22
C PRO A 243 6.30 9.54 -3.17
N LEU A 244 6.81 10.74 -3.46
CA LEU A 244 6.20 11.67 -4.43
C LEU A 244 6.14 11.13 -5.86
N HIS A 245 6.95 10.13 -6.18
CA HIS A 245 6.92 9.48 -7.50
C HIS A 245 5.91 8.33 -7.59
N TYR A 246 5.17 8.05 -6.52
CA TYR A 246 4.22 6.95 -6.44
C TYR A 246 2.80 7.47 -6.23
N TYR A 247 1.82 6.61 -6.53
CA TYR A 247 0.40 6.92 -6.26
C TYR A 247 -0.06 6.38 -4.89
N THR A 248 0.53 5.29 -4.41
CA THR A 248 0.12 4.60 -3.18
C THR A 248 1.31 3.90 -2.51
N ALA A 249 1.19 3.61 -1.21
CA ALA A 249 2.21 2.84 -0.48
C ALA A 249 2.48 1.44 -1.07
N PRO A 250 1.48 0.67 -1.56
CA PRO A 250 1.75 -0.59 -2.24
C PRO A 250 2.65 -0.49 -3.49
N GLY A 251 2.51 0.58 -4.29
CA GLY A 251 3.41 0.82 -5.42
C GLY A 251 4.85 1.08 -4.96
N LEU A 252 5.01 1.92 -3.93
CA LEU A 252 6.31 2.16 -3.30
C LEU A 252 6.91 0.87 -2.71
N ALA A 253 6.09 0.03 -2.06
CA ALA A 253 6.52 -1.22 -1.47
C ALA A 253 7.05 -2.21 -2.50
N PHE A 254 6.39 -2.30 -3.65
CA PHE A 254 6.80 -3.17 -4.75
C PHE A 254 8.15 -2.76 -5.33
N ASP A 255 8.35 -1.47 -5.65
CA ASP A 255 9.61 -0.98 -6.19
C ASP A 255 10.74 -1.02 -5.15
N ALA A 256 10.44 -0.75 -3.88
CA ALA A 256 11.38 -0.95 -2.78
C ALA A 256 11.82 -2.42 -2.68
N MET A 257 10.88 -3.35 -2.81
CA MET A 257 11.17 -4.78 -2.82
C MET A 257 12.08 -5.16 -3.98
N LEU A 258 11.76 -4.77 -5.22
CA LEU A 258 12.60 -5.04 -6.39
C LEU A 258 13.99 -4.45 -6.22
N LYS A 259 14.09 -3.22 -5.71
CA LYS A 259 15.38 -2.55 -5.48
C LYS A 259 16.23 -3.23 -4.39
N ILE A 260 15.63 -3.71 -3.30
CA ILE A 260 16.38 -4.31 -2.19
C ILE A 260 16.83 -5.73 -2.53
N THR A 261 15.93 -6.50 -3.14
CA THR A 261 16.15 -7.92 -3.48
C THR A 261 16.97 -8.07 -4.75
N GLN A 262 16.87 -7.12 -5.69
CA GLN A 262 17.45 -7.20 -7.05
C GLN A 262 17.01 -8.46 -7.81
N VAL A 263 15.86 -9.03 -7.41
CA VAL A 263 15.30 -10.23 -8.05
C VAL A 263 14.89 -9.90 -9.48
N LYS A 264 15.07 -10.86 -10.39
CA LYS A 264 14.49 -10.83 -11.74
C LYS A 264 13.31 -11.80 -11.76
N LEU A 265 12.10 -11.25 -11.78
CA LEU A 265 10.88 -12.04 -11.87
C LEU A 265 10.58 -12.31 -13.35
N GLU A 266 10.47 -13.57 -13.72
CA GLU A 266 9.98 -13.98 -15.02
C GLU A 266 8.46 -13.78 -15.09
N LEU A 267 7.97 -13.24 -16.20
CA LEU A 267 6.55 -13.09 -16.47
C LEU A 267 6.06 -14.29 -17.28
N PHE A 268 4.86 -14.78 -16.97
CA PHE A 268 4.21 -15.77 -17.82
C PHE A 268 3.97 -15.21 -19.22
N THR A 269 4.43 -15.93 -20.23
CA THR A 269 4.14 -15.69 -21.64
C THR A 269 3.06 -16.62 -22.18
N ASP A 270 2.82 -17.73 -21.47
CA ASP A 270 1.78 -18.72 -21.75
C ASP A 270 0.52 -18.44 -20.92
N ILE A 271 -0.62 -18.32 -21.59
CA ILE A 271 -1.93 -18.09 -20.97
C ILE A 271 -2.38 -19.29 -20.12
N ASP A 272 -2.02 -20.51 -20.52
CA ASP A 272 -2.42 -21.73 -19.82
C ASP A 272 -1.72 -21.82 -18.46
N MET A 273 -0.44 -21.42 -18.37
CA MET A 273 0.27 -21.28 -17.09
C MET A 273 -0.39 -20.23 -16.20
N ALA A 274 -0.76 -19.08 -16.75
CA ALA A 274 -1.44 -18.03 -15.99
C ALA A 274 -2.79 -18.52 -15.43
N MET A 275 -3.61 -19.17 -16.27
CA MET A 275 -4.90 -19.75 -15.85
C MET A 275 -4.74 -20.89 -14.84
N PHE A 276 -3.70 -21.72 -15.00
CA PHE A 276 -3.35 -22.79 -14.07
C PHE A 276 -3.06 -22.23 -12.68
N ILE A 277 -2.23 -21.19 -12.57
CA ILE A 277 -1.93 -20.51 -11.30
C ILE A 277 -3.17 -19.83 -10.74
N GLU A 278 -3.92 -19.07 -11.53
CA GLU A 278 -5.15 -18.39 -11.08
C GLU A 278 -6.16 -19.38 -10.48
N ARG A 279 -6.30 -20.57 -11.06
CA ARG A 279 -7.18 -21.64 -10.55
C ARG A 279 -6.71 -22.18 -9.19
N GLY A 280 -5.43 -22.08 -8.86
CA GLY A 280 -4.84 -22.46 -7.58
C GLY A 280 -4.93 -21.38 -6.48
N ILE A 281 -5.25 -20.13 -6.82
CA ILE A 281 -5.29 -19.04 -5.84
C ILE A 281 -6.41 -19.26 -4.82
N ARG A 282 -6.06 -19.22 -3.53
CA ARG A 282 -6.99 -19.28 -2.39
C ARG A 282 -6.73 -18.11 -1.44
N GLY A 283 -7.79 -17.69 -0.74
CA GLY A 283 -7.70 -16.68 0.31
C GLY A 283 -7.33 -17.29 1.66
N GLY A 284 -7.37 -16.46 2.71
CA GLY A 284 -7.25 -16.93 4.08
C GLY A 284 -8.39 -17.88 4.46
N VAL A 285 -8.04 -18.98 5.13
CA VAL A 285 -9.03 -19.92 5.66
C VAL A 285 -9.74 -19.28 6.85
N THR A 286 -11.08 -19.32 6.84
CA THR A 286 -11.91 -18.87 7.96
C THR A 286 -12.96 -19.93 8.22
N GLN A 287 -12.91 -20.54 9.40
CA GLN A 287 -13.77 -21.64 9.80
C GLN A 287 -14.35 -21.38 11.18
N CYS A 288 -15.65 -21.64 11.34
CA CYS A 288 -16.35 -21.53 12.61
C CYS A 288 -16.90 -22.91 12.97
N SER A 289 -16.09 -23.69 13.69
CA SER A 289 -16.41 -25.07 14.06
C SER A 289 -17.41 -25.12 15.22
N ASN A 290 -17.26 -24.21 16.19
CA ASN A 290 -18.25 -23.97 17.23
C ASN A 290 -18.76 -22.53 17.17
N ARG A 291 -20.09 -22.35 17.09
CA ARG A 291 -20.73 -21.03 16.96
C ARG A 291 -20.65 -20.20 18.24
N TYR A 292 -20.56 -20.85 19.40
CA TYR A 292 -20.49 -20.15 20.69
C TYR A 292 -19.72 -20.97 21.72
N ALA A 293 -18.75 -20.33 22.36
CA ALA A 293 -18.07 -20.85 23.53
C ALA A 293 -18.01 -19.74 24.58
N LYS A 294 -18.30 -20.08 25.84
CA LYS A 294 -18.20 -19.19 26.99
C LYS A 294 -17.25 -19.82 27.99
N ALA A 295 -16.21 -19.07 28.38
CA ALA A 295 -15.37 -19.46 29.49
C ALA A 295 -16.18 -19.48 30.80
N ASN A 296 -15.82 -20.36 31.73
CA ASN A 296 -16.29 -20.34 33.11
C ASN A 296 -15.08 -20.50 34.02
N ASN A 297 -14.52 -19.40 34.52
CA ASN A 297 -13.40 -19.49 35.45
C ASN A 297 -13.44 -18.38 36.49
N LYS A 298 -12.77 -18.62 37.61
CA LYS A 298 -12.73 -17.76 38.80
C LYS A 298 -12.25 -16.32 38.54
N TYR A 299 -11.63 -16.04 37.40
CA TYR A 299 -11.13 -14.70 37.05
C TYR A 299 -12.19 -13.81 36.39
N MET A 300 -13.39 -14.33 36.10
CA MET A 300 -14.47 -13.58 35.44
C MET A 300 -15.30 -12.71 36.40
N GLY A 301 -15.00 -12.76 37.71
CA GLY A 301 -15.73 -12.07 38.77
C GLY A 301 -16.99 -12.81 39.24
N HIS A 302 -17.46 -12.49 40.46
CA HIS A 302 -18.55 -13.22 41.13
C HIS A 302 -19.87 -13.28 40.35
N ASN A 303 -20.16 -12.25 39.53
CA ASN A 303 -21.41 -12.18 38.77
C ASN A 303 -21.39 -13.01 37.47
N ASN A 304 -20.22 -13.49 37.03
CA ASN A 304 -20.05 -14.19 35.76
C ASN A 304 -19.38 -15.57 35.88
N TYR A 305 -18.94 -15.95 37.09
CA TYR A 305 -18.38 -17.25 37.41
C TYR A 305 -19.41 -18.11 38.12
N ASP A 306 -19.65 -19.31 37.59
CA ASP A 306 -20.49 -20.31 38.21
C ASP A 306 -19.61 -21.40 38.84
N ALA A 307 -19.55 -21.40 40.18
CA ALA A 307 -18.77 -22.38 40.94
C ALA A 307 -19.37 -23.81 40.88
N SER A 308 -20.62 -23.95 40.44
CA SER A 308 -21.28 -25.25 40.26
C SER A 308 -21.01 -25.88 38.87
N ALA A 309 -20.56 -25.07 37.91
CA ALA A 309 -20.24 -25.53 36.56
C ALA A 309 -18.74 -25.87 36.40
N GLN A 310 -18.43 -26.69 35.39
CA GLN A 310 -17.04 -27.05 35.08
C GLN A 310 -16.22 -25.80 34.74
N THR A 311 -14.98 -25.76 35.23
CA THR A 311 -14.06 -24.67 34.91
C THR A 311 -13.60 -24.78 33.46
N SER A 312 -13.69 -23.69 32.70
CA SER A 312 -13.24 -23.60 31.31
C SER A 312 -12.56 -22.26 31.02
N PHE A 313 -11.59 -22.30 30.11
CA PHE A 313 -10.81 -21.16 29.66
C PHE A 313 -10.90 -21.05 28.15
N LEU A 314 -10.80 -19.82 27.62
CA LEU A 314 -10.63 -19.57 26.20
C LEU A 314 -9.21 -19.05 25.98
N ILE A 315 -8.53 -19.60 24.99
CA ILE A 315 -7.17 -19.20 24.62
C ILE A 315 -7.22 -18.67 23.19
N TYR A 316 -6.60 -17.51 22.97
CA TYR A 316 -6.45 -16.89 21.66
C TYR A 316 -5.00 -16.95 21.22
N TYR A 317 -4.75 -17.50 20.03
CA TYR A 317 -3.45 -17.54 19.39
C TYR A 317 -3.48 -16.69 18.12
N ASP A 318 -2.46 -15.86 17.94
CA ASP A 318 -2.27 -15.03 16.76
C ASP A 318 -0.84 -15.19 16.25
N VAL A 319 -0.70 -15.52 14.96
CA VAL A 319 0.62 -15.67 14.36
C VAL A 319 1.16 -14.30 14.01
N ASN A 320 2.22 -13.90 14.71
CA ASN A 320 2.94 -12.66 14.45
C ASN A 320 3.44 -12.61 13.00
N SER A 321 2.87 -11.71 12.21
CA SER A 321 3.30 -11.43 10.83
C SER A 321 3.30 -12.69 9.93
N LEU A 322 2.21 -13.47 9.97
CA LEU A 322 2.01 -14.70 9.18
C LEU A 322 2.55 -14.58 7.73
N TYR A 323 1.99 -13.68 6.92
CA TYR A 323 2.42 -13.50 5.53
C TYR A 323 3.88 -13.09 5.40
N GLY A 324 4.37 -12.19 6.27
CA GLY A 324 5.77 -11.77 6.25
C GLY A 324 6.72 -12.96 6.47
N LYS A 325 6.42 -13.81 7.45
CA LYS A 325 7.23 -15.00 7.74
C LYS A 325 7.25 -15.96 6.55
N THR A 326 6.09 -16.28 5.99
CA THR A 326 5.97 -17.18 4.83
C THR A 326 6.63 -16.59 3.58
N MET A 327 6.55 -15.27 3.36
CA MET A 327 7.25 -14.62 2.26
C MET A 327 8.77 -14.65 2.39
N GLY A 328 9.33 -14.94 3.57
CA GLY A 328 10.77 -15.12 3.77
C GLY A 328 11.28 -16.50 3.37
N GLU A 329 10.41 -17.43 2.98
CA GLU A 329 10.75 -18.79 2.58
C GLU A 329 11.05 -18.89 1.08
N PHE A 330 11.34 -20.09 0.58
CA PHE A 330 11.61 -20.32 -0.84
C PHE A 330 10.33 -20.10 -1.65
N LEU A 331 10.40 -19.17 -2.59
CA LEU A 331 9.29 -18.78 -3.45
C LEU A 331 9.68 -18.80 -4.93
N PRO A 332 8.74 -19.08 -5.84
CA PRO A 332 8.98 -19.06 -7.27
C PRO A 332 9.46 -17.69 -7.76
N TYR A 333 10.38 -17.68 -8.73
CA TYR A 333 10.78 -16.45 -9.42
C TYR A 333 10.99 -16.58 -10.94
N GLY A 334 11.12 -17.79 -11.48
CA GLY A 334 11.28 -18.00 -12.92
C GLY A 334 11.52 -19.44 -13.35
N GLU A 335 11.90 -19.60 -14.61
CA GLU A 335 12.07 -20.87 -15.34
C GLU A 335 10.83 -21.75 -15.27
N PHE A 336 9.68 -21.13 -15.54
CA PHE A 336 8.39 -21.81 -15.50
C PHE A 336 8.24 -22.76 -16.69
N SER A 337 7.95 -24.03 -16.41
CA SER A 337 7.76 -25.04 -17.46
C SER A 337 6.79 -26.11 -16.99
N PHE A 338 5.88 -26.52 -17.88
CA PHE A 338 5.11 -27.73 -17.66
C PHE A 338 6.02 -28.95 -17.82
N VAL A 339 5.77 -29.97 -17.00
CA VAL A 339 6.50 -31.25 -17.04
C VAL A 339 5.64 -32.27 -17.78
N ASP A 340 6.16 -32.83 -18.87
CA ASP A 340 5.44 -33.80 -19.70
C ASP A 340 5.21 -35.14 -18.98
N GLU A 341 6.25 -35.66 -18.31
CA GLU A 341 6.23 -36.92 -17.58
C GLU A 341 6.62 -36.69 -16.10
N PRO A 342 5.68 -36.26 -15.24
CA PRO A 342 5.99 -35.96 -13.85
C PRO A 342 6.17 -37.24 -13.02
N ASP A 343 7.27 -37.30 -12.27
CA ASP A 343 7.50 -38.35 -11.27
C ASP A 343 7.00 -37.90 -9.89
N ILE A 344 6.01 -38.63 -9.35
CA ILE A 344 5.41 -38.37 -8.04
C ILE A 344 6.47 -38.49 -6.94
N GLU A 345 7.33 -39.51 -6.99
CA GLU A 345 8.30 -39.77 -5.93
C GLU A 345 9.34 -38.65 -5.85
N SER A 346 9.85 -38.20 -6.99
CA SER A 346 10.72 -37.02 -7.07
C SER A 346 10.06 -35.77 -6.48
N ILE A 347 8.78 -35.50 -6.78
CA ILE A 347 8.07 -34.31 -6.27
C ILE A 347 7.88 -34.38 -4.75
N LEU A 348 7.50 -35.55 -4.22
CA LEU A 348 7.26 -35.73 -2.79
C LEU A 348 8.55 -35.74 -1.96
N ASN A 349 9.65 -36.20 -2.53
CA ASN A 349 10.97 -36.20 -1.90
C ASN A 349 11.76 -34.90 -2.12
N ASN A 350 11.32 -34.00 -3.00
CA ASN A 350 12.01 -32.73 -3.28
C ASN A 350 12.07 -31.85 -2.02
N PRO A 351 13.24 -31.43 -1.54
CA PRO A 351 13.34 -30.57 -0.35
C PRO A 351 12.55 -29.26 -0.44
N ASP A 352 12.11 -28.73 0.69
CA ASP A 352 11.34 -27.49 0.77
C ASP A 352 12.18 -26.23 0.42
N ASP A 353 13.51 -26.36 0.57
CA ASP A 353 14.54 -25.37 0.27
C ASP A 353 15.38 -25.73 -0.97
N SER A 354 14.88 -26.64 -1.80
CA SER A 354 15.45 -26.94 -3.11
C SER A 354 15.37 -25.71 -4.03
N ASP A 355 16.35 -25.53 -4.91
CA ASP A 355 16.32 -24.50 -5.95
C ASP A 355 15.17 -24.70 -6.95
N ILE A 356 14.59 -25.91 -6.98
CA ILE A 356 13.45 -26.27 -7.82
C ILE A 356 12.23 -26.55 -6.96
N GLY A 357 11.10 -25.98 -7.36
CA GLY A 357 9.79 -26.22 -6.76
C GLY A 357 8.74 -26.63 -7.79
N TYR A 358 7.60 -27.07 -7.29
CA TYR A 358 6.47 -27.53 -8.12
C TYR A 358 5.13 -26.99 -7.64
N ILE A 359 4.25 -26.64 -8.57
CA ILE A 359 2.81 -26.50 -8.35
C ILE A 359 2.15 -27.58 -9.19
N VAL A 360 1.27 -28.36 -8.56
CA VAL A 360 0.67 -29.54 -9.16
C VAL A 360 -0.84 -29.37 -9.24
N ASP A 361 -1.42 -29.87 -10.32
CA ASP A 361 -2.84 -30.18 -10.43
C ASP A 361 -3.01 -31.68 -10.17
N CYS A 362 -3.79 -32.04 -9.16
CA CYS A 362 -4.02 -33.42 -8.78
C CYS A 362 -5.45 -33.72 -8.34
N ASP A 363 -5.76 -35.00 -8.28
CA ASP A 363 -6.98 -35.52 -7.67
C ASP A 363 -6.63 -36.14 -6.31
N LEU A 364 -7.33 -35.71 -5.26
CA LEU A 364 -7.16 -36.18 -3.89
C LEU A 364 -8.46 -36.78 -3.38
N ASP A 365 -8.39 -38.00 -2.85
CA ASP A 365 -9.49 -38.57 -2.08
C ASP A 365 -9.36 -38.19 -0.62
N TYR A 366 -10.52 -37.96 0.00
CA TYR A 366 -10.67 -37.66 1.41
C TYR A 366 -11.26 -38.88 2.12
N PRO A 367 -10.43 -39.74 2.74
CA PRO A 367 -10.90 -41.00 3.30
C PRO A 367 -11.96 -40.78 4.41
N PRO A 368 -13.05 -41.57 4.43
CA PRO A 368 -14.11 -41.45 5.44
C PRO A 368 -13.61 -41.53 6.89
N GLU A 369 -12.55 -42.31 7.14
CA GLU A 369 -11.95 -42.46 8.46
C GLU A 369 -11.35 -41.16 9.04
N LEU A 370 -11.08 -40.15 8.20
CA LEU A 370 -10.57 -38.84 8.64
C LEU A 370 -11.70 -37.83 8.90
N HIS A 371 -12.96 -38.16 8.60
CA HIS A 371 -14.05 -37.18 8.64
C HIS A 371 -14.35 -36.68 10.04
N GLU A 372 -14.20 -37.53 11.05
CA GLU A 372 -14.38 -37.16 12.45
C GLU A 372 -13.23 -36.28 12.96
N SER A 373 -11.98 -36.69 12.75
CA SER A 373 -10.81 -35.94 13.23
C SER A 373 -10.63 -34.59 12.54
N HIS A 374 -11.05 -34.47 11.28
CA HIS A 374 -10.91 -33.24 10.49
C HIS A 374 -12.19 -32.42 10.38
N SER A 375 -13.26 -32.77 11.10
CA SER A 375 -14.57 -32.09 11.00
C SER A 375 -14.47 -30.59 11.23
N ASP A 376 -13.60 -30.19 12.16
CA ASP A 376 -13.45 -28.82 12.59
C ASP A 376 -12.57 -27.99 11.66
N LEU A 377 -11.61 -28.61 10.98
CA LEU A 377 -10.69 -27.94 10.06
C LEU A 377 -10.32 -28.84 8.87
N PRO A 378 -11.25 -29.12 7.94
CA PRO A 378 -10.94 -29.95 6.77
C PRO A 378 -9.81 -29.38 5.92
N LEU A 379 -8.93 -30.23 5.40
CA LEU A 379 -7.87 -29.83 4.48
C LEU A 379 -8.38 -29.46 3.07
N ALA A 380 -7.49 -28.84 2.28
CA ALA A 380 -7.68 -28.51 0.87
C ALA A 380 -8.94 -27.67 0.56
N PRO A 381 -9.01 -26.40 1.02
CA PRO A 381 -10.17 -25.54 0.80
C PRO A 381 -10.45 -25.23 -0.68
N GLU A 382 -11.73 -25.17 -1.04
CA GLU A 382 -12.17 -24.97 -2.42
C GLU A 382 -13.25 -23.90 -2.56
N HIS A 383 -13.27 -23.21 -3.70
CA HIS A 383 -14.29 -22.20 -3.98
C HIS A 383 -15.58 -22.84 -4.50
N MET A 384 -16.61 -22.88 -3.67
CA MET A 384 -17.93 -23.44 -4.01
C MET A 384 -19.07 -22.54 -3.58
N ILE A 385 -20.24 -22.71 -4.21
CA ILE A 385 -21.46 -22.08 -3.72
C ILE A 385 -21.92 -22.89 -2.50
N PRO A 386 -22.09 -22.27 -1.31
CA PRO A 386 -22.53 -23.02 -0.15
C PRO A 386 -23.89 -23.69 -0.42
N PRO A 387 -24.08 -24.98 -0.12
CA PRO A 387 -25.27 -25.74 -0.52
C PRO A 387 -26.61 -25.12 -0.06
N SER A 388 -26.62 -24.44 1.08
CA SER A 388 -27.79 -23.81 1.68
C SER A 388 -27.84 -22.28 1.52
N SER A 389 -26.92 -21.70 0.75
CA SER A 389 -26.84 -20.25 0.56
C SER A 389 -27.82 -19.78 -0.51
N LYS A 390 -28.63 -18.76 -0.19
CA LYS A 390 -29.43 -18.01 -1.19
C LYS A 390 -28.56 -17.21 -2.17
N SER A 391 -27.31 -16.93 -1.80
CA SER A 391 -26.35 -16.23 -2.67
C SER A 391 -25.72 -17.20 -3.67
N LYS A 392 -25.64 -16.77 -4.93
CA LYS A 392 -24.94 -17.48 -6.02
C LYS A 392 -23.42 -17.24 -6.03
N LEU A 393 -22.88 -16.54 -5.03
CA LEU A 393 -21.46 -16.25 -4.94
C LEU A 393 -20.70 -17.46 -4.39
N LYS A 394 -19.61 -17.82 -5.06
CA LYS A 394 -18.66 -18.81 -4.54
C LYS A 394 -17.98 -18.26 -3.29
N LYS A 395 -17.85 -19.10 -2.27
CA LYS A 395 -17.08 -18.86 -1.05
C LYS A 395 -15.98 -19.91 -0.94
N LEU A 396 -14.90 -19.57 -0.24
CA LEU A 396 -13.88 -20.55 0.12
C LEU A 396 -14.44 -21.44 1.24
N LEU A 397 -14.64 -22.72 0.96
CA LEU A 397 -15.21 -23.70 1.88
C LEU A 397 -14.18 -24.77 2.22
N LEU A 398 -14.15 -25.18 3.49
CA LEU A 398 -13.44 -26.38 3.94
C LEU A 398 -14.44 -27.54 3.90
N THR A 399 -14.18 -28.53 3.05
CA THR A 399 -15.09 -29.67 2.85
C THR A 399 -14.33 -30.98 2.95
N LEU A 400 -15.02 -32.01 3.42
CA LEU A 400 -14.53 -33.40 3.48
C LEU A 400 -14.74 -34.15 2.15
N TYR A 401 -15.06 -33.44 1.06
CA TYR A 401 -15.29 -34.04 -0.24
C TYR A 401 -13.96 -34.42 -0.92
N PRO A 402 -13.97 -35.39 -1.85
CA PRO A 402 -12.85 -35.58 -2.76
C PRO A 402 -12.55 -34.29 -3.53
N LYS A 403 -11.27 -34.02 -3.76
CA LYS A 403 -10.80 -32.87 -4.54
C LYS A 403 -10.40 -33.37 -5.92
N ARG A 404 -10.83 -32.63 -6.95
CA ARG A 404 -10.59 -32.97 -8.36
C ARG A 404 -10.06 -31.75 -9.08
N ASN A 405 -9.10 -31.95 -9.95
CA ASN A 405 -8.37 -30.89 -10.65
C ASN A 405 -7.84 -29.80 -9.69
N TYR A 406 -7.32 -30.23 -8.53
CA TYR A 406 -6.97 -29.35 -7.43
C TYR A 406 -5.54 -28.86 -7.58
N VAL A 407 -5.38 -27.56 -7.83
CA VAL A 407 -4.07 -26.93 -8.00
C VAL A 407 -3.51 -26.47 -6.65
N LEU A 408 -2.32 -26.93 -6.29
CA LEU A 408 -1.63 -26.59 -5.04
C LEU A 408 -0.11 -26.64 -5.14
N HIS A 409 0.57 -25.94 -4.24
CA HIS A 409 2.02 -26.02 -4.07
C HIS A 409 2.43 -27.40 -3.53
N TYR A 410 3.56 -27.95 -3.98
CA TYR A 410 4.01 -29.29 -3.59
C TYR A 410 4.16 -29.48 -2.07
N ARG A 411 4.59 -28.43 -1.35
CA ARG A 411 4.66 -28.45 0.13
C ARG A 411 3.31 -28.71 0.79
N ASN A 412 2.23 -28.14 0.24
CA ASN A 412 0.87 -28.41 0.72
C ASN A 412 0.44 -29.83 0.35
N LEU A 413 0.83 -30.34 -0.83
CA LEU A 413 0.57 -31.73 -1.20
C LEU A 413 1.20 -32.69 -0.19
N LYS A 414 2.50 -32.53 0.12
CA LYS A 414 3.19 -33.35 1.14
C LYS A 414 2.43 -33.34 2.47
N MET A 415 2.12 -32.15 2.98
CA MET A 415 1.38 -31.98 4.22
C MET A 415 0.01 -32.69 4.16
N TYR A 416 -0.73 -32.58 3.05
CA TYR A 416 -2.02 -33.23 2.91
C TYR A 416 -1.92 -34.77 2.91
N LEU A 417 -0.90 -35.34 2.26
CA LEU A 417 -0.67 -36.79 2.25
C LEU A 417 -0.21 -37.28 3.63
N GLU A 418 0.65 -36.54 4.32
CA GLU A 418 1.06 -36.82 5.70
C GLU A 418 -0.13 -36.82 6.67
N GLN A 419 -1.12 -35.95 6.44
CA GLN A 419 -2.38 -35.90 7.18
C GLN A 419 -3.41 -36.93 6.69
N GLY A 420 -3.05 -37.81 5.75
CA GLY A 420 -3.86 -38.98 5.37
C GLY A 420 -4.73 -38.82 4.13
N LEU A 421 -4.72 -37.69 3.43
CA LEU A 421 -5.37 -37.60 2.12
C LEU A 421 -4.67 -38.56 1.13
N ARG A 422 -5.42 -39.12 0.18
CA ARG A 422 -4.89 -40.09 -0.77
C ARG A 422 -4.76 -39.48 -2.15
N LEU A 423 -3.54 -39.46 -2.71
CA LEU A 423 -3.31 -39.04 -4.08
C LEU A 423 -3.88 -40.09 -5.05
N VAL A 424 -4.81 -39.67 -5.91
CA VAL A 424 -5.40 -40.53 -6.93
C VAL A 424 -4.59 -40.47 -8.22
N LYS A 425 -4.28 -39.24 -8.68
CA LYS A 425 -3.45 -39.00 -9.87
C LYS A 425 -2.90 -37.58 -9.90
N LEU A 426 -1.81 -37.40 -10.63
CA LEU A 426 -1.35 -36.09 -11.11
C LEU A 426 -1.95 -35.84 -12.50
N ASN A 427 -2.49 -34.63 -12.70
CA ASN A 427 -3.05 -34.19 -13.97
C ASN A 427 -2.04 -33.36 -14.76
N GLN A 428 -1.38 -32.41 -14.09
CA GLN A 428 -0.41 -31.51 -14.70
C GLN A 428 0.55 -30.96 -13.63
N VAL A 429 1.82 -30.73 -13.98
CA VAL A 429 2.84 -30.22 -13.05
C VAL A 429 3.55 -29.04 -13.67
N LEU A 430 3.60 -27.93 -12.94
CA LEU A 430 4.40 -26.76 -13.25
C LEU A 430 5.66 -26.76 -12.39
N ARG A 431 6.82 -26.85 -13.03
CA ARG A 431 8.15 -26.71 -12.42
C ARG A 431 8.61 -25.25 -12.49
N PHE A 432 9.35 -24.81 -11.47
CA PHE A 432 9.97 -23.48 -11.44
C PHE A 432 11.24 -23.45 -10.59
N LYS A 433 12.07 -22.43 -10.81
CA LYS A 433 13.11 -22.03 -9.85
C LYS A 433 12.52 -21.25 -8.69
N GLN A 434 13.01 -21.55 -7.50
CA GLN A 434 12.64 -20.86 -6.26
C GLN A 434 13.88 -20.53 -5.42
N SER A 435 13.75 -19.51 -4.58
CA SER A 435 14.78 -19.10 -3.62
C SER A 435 14.13 -18.22 -2.55
N PRO A 436 14.78 -17.92 -1.41
CA PRO A 436 14.24 -17.02 -0.40
C PRO A 436 14.46 -15.54 -0.78
N TRP A 437 14.16 -15.17 -2.02
CA TRP A 437 14.53 -13.89 -2.62
C TRP A 437 13.87 -12.69 -1.93
N LEU A 438 12.67 -12.85 -1.34
CA LEU A 438 12.00 -11.80 -0.57
C LEU A 438 12.56 -11.60 0.84
N LYS A 439 13.30 -12.59 1.38
CA LYS A 439 13.69 -12.60 2.80
C LYS A 439 14.41 -11.33 3.23
N LYS A 440 15.34 -10.85 2.41
CA LYS A 440 16.10 -9.62 2.68
C LYS A 440 15.21 -8.38 2.86
N TYR A 441 14.17 -8.27 2.04
CA TYR A 441 13.20 -7.17 2.14
C TYR A 441 12.32 -7.31 3.40
N ILE A 442 11.86 -8.51 3.70
CA ILE A 442 11.03 -8.78 4.88
C ILE A 442 11.82 -8.50 6.17
N ASP A 443 13.05 -8.99 6.27
CA ASP A 443 13.92 -8.79 7.43
C ASP A 443 14.19 -7.30 7.67
N LEU A 444 14.49 -6.54 6.61
CA LEU A 444 14.70 -5.09 6.70
C LEU A 444 13.48 -4.38 7.28
N ASN A 445 12.30 -4.61 6.72
CA ASN A 445 11.08 -3.94 7.18
C ASN A 445 10.69 -4.39 8.60
N THR A 446 10.96 -5.64 8.95
CA THR A 446 10.74 -6.15 10.31
C THR A 446 11.65 -5.44 11.31
N MET A 447 12.92 -5.25 10.97
CA MET A 447 13.89 -4.50 11.79
C MET A 447 13.47 -3.03 11.93
N LEU A 448 13.13 -2.36 10.83
CA LEU A 448 12.67 -0.97 10.86
C LEU A 448 11.40 -0.80 11.70
N ARG A 449 10.46 -1.74 11.59
CA ARG A 449 9.25 -1.79 12.42
C ARG A 449 9.58 -1.95 13.91
N GLN A 450 10.53 -2.82 14.26
CA GLN A 450 10.96 -3.02 15.65
C GLN A 450 11.66 -1.78 16.21
N ALA A 451 12.46 -1.09 15.40
CA ALA A 451 13.18 0.13 15.79
C ALA A 451 12.28 1.38 15.86
N SER A 452 11.07 1.32 15.31
CA SER A 452 10.14 2.45 15.24
C SER A 452 9.62 2.84 16.62
N LYS A 453 9.62 4.14 16.92
CA LYS A 453 9.21 4.69 18.22
C LYS A 453 7.74 5.10 18.28
N ASN A 454 7.16 5.51 17.15
CA ASN A 454 5.76 5.91 17.05
C ASN A 454 4.92 4.81 16.36
N GLU A 455 3.60 4.90 16.52
CA GLU A 455 2.65 3.94 15.98
C GLU A 455 2.54 4.03 14.45
N PHE A 456 2.70 5.24 13.89
CA PHE A 456 2.64 5.48 12.45
C PHE A 456 3.73 4.68 11.69
N ASP A 457 5.00 4.84 12.06
CA ASP A 457 6.12 4.15 11.43
C ASP A 457 5.98 2.62 11.58
N LYS A 458 5.52 2.15 12.76
CA LYS A 458 5.25 0.73 13.00
C LYS A 458 4.18 0.18 12.03
N ASN A 459 3.11 0.93 11.82
CA ASN A 459 2.03 0.57 10.91
C ASN A 459 2.47 0.68 9.44
N PHE A 460 3.28 1.68 9.10
CA PHE A 460 3.84 1.84 7.77
C PHE A 460 4.74 0.67 7.39
N PHE A 461 5.73 0.30 8.20
CA PHE A 461 6.61 -0.83 7.89
C PHE A 461 5.86 -2.17 7.88
N LYS A 462 4.80 -2.32 8.70
CA LYS A 462 3.86 -3.46 8.60
C LYS A 462 3.15 -3.48 7.24
N LEU A 463 2.69 -2.32 6.77
CA LEU A 463 2.05 -2.18 5.46
C LEU A 463 3.02 -2.51 4.32
N MET A 464 4.29 -2.07 4.41
CA MET A 464 5.32 -2.36 3.42
C MET A 464 5.54 -3.87 3.26
N ILE A 465 5.55 -4.63 4.36
CA ILE A 465 5.58 -6.10 4.33
C ILE A 465 4.35 -6.66 3.61
N ASN A 466 3.15 -6.31 4.07
CA ASN A 466 1.91 -6.94 3.59
C ASN A 466 1.53 -6.54 2.16
N SER A 467 1.89 -5.34 1.72
CA SER A 467 1.46 -4.80 0.42
C SER A 467 2.13 -5.50 -0.76
N VAL A 468 3.33 -6.04 -0.58
CA VAL A 468 4.04 -6.79 -1.63
C VAL A 468 3.24 -8.03 -2.04
N PHE A 469 2.72 -8.78 -1.07
CA PHE A 469 1.82 -9.91 -1.36
C PHE A 469 0.60 -9.47 -2.16
N GLY A 470 -0.07 -8.41 -1.72
CA GLY A 470 -1.25 -7.88 -2.40
C GLY A 470 -0.96 -7.43 -3.84
N LYS A 471 0.22 -6.85 -4.08
CA LYS A 471 0.65 -6.43 -5.41
C LYS A 471 1.01 -7.59 -6.34
N LEU A 472 1.66 -8.62 -5.83
CA LEU A 472 1.97 -9.82 -6.60
C LEU A 472 0.71 -10.62 -6.99
N MET A 473 -0.37 -10.48 -6.22
CA MET A 473 -1.66 -11.16 -6.45
C MET A 473 -2.71 -10.25 -7.11
N GLU A 474 -2.31 -9.09 -7.62
CA GLU A 474 -3.22 -8.10 -8.20
C GLU A 474 -3.82 -8.59 -9.53
N ASN A 475 -5.14 -8.62 -9.62
CA ASN A 475 -5.83 -9.04 -10.85
C ASN A 475 -6.11 -7.82 -11.75
N VAL A 476 -5.27 -7.66 -12.77
CA VAL A 476 -5.36 -6.55 -13.74
C VAL A 476 -6.65 -6.57 -14.57
N ARG A 477 -7.34 -7.70 -14.72
CA ARG A 477 -8.64 -7.77 -15.43
C ARG A 477 -9.76 -7.02 -14.71
N LYS A 478 -9.54 -6.64 -13.44
CA LYS A 478 -10.49 -5.83 -12.67
C LYS A 478 -10.30 -4.33 -12.87
N TYR A 479 -9.23 -3.90 -13.55
CA TYR A 479 -8.97 -2.48 -13.81
C TYR A 479 -10.09 -1.88 -14.66
N LYS A 480 -10.36 -0.60 -14.42
CA LYS A 480 -11.39 0.17 -15.11
C LYS A 480 -10.73 1.24 -15.94
N ASP A 481 -11.21 1.42 -17.17
CA ASP A 481 -10.93 2.63 -17.96
C ASP A 481 -12.10 3.60 -17.76
N VAL A 482 -11.79 4.83 -17.36
CA VAL A 482 -12.75 5.92 -17.18
C VAL A 482 -12.19 7.14 -17.89
N ARG A 483 -12.94 7.65 -18.87
CA ARG A 483 -12.57 8.83 -19.66
C ARG A 483 -13.51 9.99 -19.36
N LEU A 484 -12.92 11.18 -19.19
CA LEU A 484 -13.68 12.42 -19.05
C LEU A 484 -13.96 12.98 -20.44
N VAL A 485 -15.17 13.49 -20.65
CA VAL A 485 -15.61 14.08 -21.91
C VAL A 485 -16.13 15.48 -21.61
N THR A 486 -15.46 16.51 -22.13
CA THR A 486 -15.86 17.92 -22.00
C THR A 486 -16.72 18.40 -23.17
N GLN A 487 -16.72 17.67 -24.30
CA GLN A 487 -17.55 17.93 -25.47
C GLN A 487 -18.08 16.61 -26.04
N TRP A 488 -19.39 16.49 -26.18
CA TRP A 488 -20.02 15.31 -26.77
C TRP A 488 -20.00 15.44 -28.31
N GLY A 489 -19.13 14.71 -29.01
CA GLY A 489 -19.18 14.67 -30.48
C GLY A 489 -17.92 14.33 -31.30
N ALA A 490 -16.74 14.06 -30.73
CA ALA A 490 -15.52 13.84 -31.53
C ALA A 490 -14.66 12.62 -31.10
N ALA A 491 -15.20 11.69 -30.32
CA ALA A 491 -14.47 10.47 -29.97
C ALA A 491 -14.71 9.39 -31.03
N THR A 492 -13.90 9.38 -32.08
CA THR A 492 -13.60 8.12 -32.79
C THR A 492 -12.89 7.22 -31.79
N VAL A 493 -13.62 6.27 -31.22
CA VAL A 493 -13.07 5.20 -30.39
C VAL A 493 -12.13 4.39 -31.29
N PRO A 494 -10.82 4.33 -31.02
CA PRO A 494 -10.00 3.26 -31.58
C PRO A 494 -10.49 1.99 -30.90
N VAL A 495 -11.15 1.14 -31.68
CA VAL A 495 -11.34 -0.26 -31.32
C VAL A 495 -9.94 -0.87 -31.23
N LEU A 496 -9.52 -1.26 -30.02
CA LEU A 496 -8.44 -2.20 -29.81
C LEU A 496 -9.05 -3.53 -29.41
#